data_AF-A0A969H5K0-F1
#
_entry.id   AF-A0A969H5K0-F1
#
_cell.length_a   1.000
_cell.length_b   1.000
_cell.length_c   1.000
_cell.angle_alpha   90.00
_cell.angle_beta   90.00
_cell.angle_gamma   90.00
#
_symmetry.space_group_name_H-M   'P 1'
#
loop_
_entity.id
_entity.type
_entity.pdbx_description
1 polymer ?
#
loop_
_entity_poly.entity_id
_entity_poly.type
_entity_poly.pdbx_seq_one_letter_code
_entity_poly.pdbx_strand_id
1 'polypeptide(L)'
;MDEKTLIKLLKLHFEHARKLREFAGKINLNYFELDLLAVVLDAVGIPADNTLEQIGKYGYGGWLDQPDTVSRAWYYDEFQAQVKQGRDEELEAYLEGVILTSTFQHLLNGKRIEAALINA
;
A
#
# COMPACT_ATOMS: atom_id res chain seq x y z
N MET A 1 4.36 1.15 17.34
CA MET A 1 5.27 0.12 16.81
C MET A 1 6.52 0.86 16.33
N ASP A 2 7.72 0.37 16.61
CA ASP A 2 8.93 1.04 16.12
C ASP A 2 9.19 0.71 14.64
N GLU A 3 9.94 1.57 13.97
CA GLU A 3 10.27 1.48 12.54
C GLU A 3 10.94 0.16 12.16
N LYS A 4 11.87 -0.32 12.99
CA LYS A 4 12.57 -1.59 12.76
C LYS A 4 11.60 -2.78 12.79
N THR A 5 10.55 -2.72 13.61
CA THR A 5 9.49 -3.73 13.60
C THR A 5 8.66 -3.66 12.32
N LEU A 6 8.33 -2.46 11.82
CA LEU A 6 7.60 -2.28 10.56
C LEU A 6 8.38 -2.82 9.37
N ILE A 7 9.68 -2.52 9.28
CA ILE A 7 10.56 -3.04 8.22
C ILE A 7 10.60 -4.57 8.25
N LYS A 8 10.70 -5.18 9.43
CA LYS A 8 10.66 -6.65 9.57
C LYS A 8 9.35 -7.25 9.08
N LEU A 9 8.21 -6.59 9.34
CA LEU A 9 6.91 -7.04 8.84
C LEU A 9 6.85 -6.97 7.31
N LEU A 10 7.33 -5.86 6.71
CA LEU A 10 7.41 -5.72 5.25
C LEU A 10 8.34 -6.77 4.62
N LYS A 11 9.48 -7.07 5.28
CA LYS A 11 10.40 -8.11 4.82
C LYS A 11 9.75 -9.49 4.84
N LEU A 12 9.01 -9.80 5.91
CA LEU A 12 8.27 -11.06 6.02
C LEU A 12 7.15 -11.14 4.97
N HIS A 13 6.43 -10.03 4.74
CA HIS A 13 5.42 -9.93 3.68
C HIS A 13 6.02 -10.22 2.30
N PHE A 14 7.12 -9.55 1.96
CA PHE A 14 7.81 -9.73 0.69
C PHE A 14 8.28 -11.17 0.48
N GLU A 15 8.94 -11.75 1.48
CA GLU A 15 9.41 -13.13 1.41
C GLU A 15 8.27 -14.13 1.28
N HIS A 16 7.16 -13.86 1.97
CA HIS A 16 5.94 -14.66 1.86
C HIS A 16 5.36 -14.61 0.45
N ALA A 17 5.17 -13.40 -0.11
CA ALA A 17 4.67 -13.18 -1.46
C ALA A 17 5.59 -13.81 -2.52
N ARG A 18 6.91 -13.69 -2.36
CA ARG A 18 7.91 -14.32 -3.25
C ARG A 18 7.76 -15.83 -3.25
N LYS A 19 7.67 -16.47 -2.08
CA LYS A 19 7.46 -17.92 -1.96
C LYS A 19 6.13 -18.34 -2.57
N LEU A 20 5.04 -17.63 -2.29
CA LEU A 20 3.74 -17.93 -2.90
C LEU A 20 3.82 -17.93 -4.43
N ARG A 21 4.52 -16.96 -5.04
CA ARG A 21 4.73 -16.93 -6.50
C ARG A 21 5.56 -18.09 -7.02
N GLU A 22 6.57 -18.57 -6.28
CA GLU A 22 7.37 -19.73 -6.67
C GLU A 22 6.55 -21.04 -6.71
N PHE A 23 5.54 -21.13 -5.85
CA PHE A 23 4.63 -22.27 -5.79
C PHE A 23 3.31 -22.06 -6.56
N ALA A 24 3.05 -20.83 -7.04
CA ALA A 24 1.85 -20.49 -7.79
C ALA A 24 1.76 -21.32 -9.08
N GLY A 25 0.58 -21.91 -9.32
CA GLY A 25 0.32 -22.80 -10.45
C GLY A 25 0.47 -24.30 -10.16
N LYS A 26 0.98 -24.68 -8.98
CA LYS A 26 1.04 -26.10 -8.54
C LYS A 26 -0.05 -26.45 -7.53
N ILE A 27 -0.43 -25.50 -6.66
CA ILE A 27 -1.38 -25.68 -5.57
C ILE A 27 -2.13 -24.35 -5.35
N ASN A 28 -3.39 -24.39 -4.91
CA ASN A 28 -4.11 -23.21 -4.43
C ASN A 28 -3.58 -22.81 -3.04
N LEU A 29 -2.93 -21.65 -2.94
CA LEU A 29 -2.26 -21.17 -1.73
C LEU A 29 -2.94 -19.97 -1.06
N ASN A 30 -4.15 -19.61 -1.50
CA ASN A 30 -4.84 -18.41 -1.00
C ASN A 30 -5.05 -18.45 0.52
N TYR A 31 -5.21 -19.64 1.11
CA TYR A 31 -5.37 -19.80 2.57
C TYR A 31 -4.12 -19.48 3.39
N PHE A 32 -2.95 -19.41 2.76
CA PHE A 32 -1.69 -19.09 3.44
C PHE A 32 -1.33 -17.61 3.32
N GLU A 33 -2.07 -16.83 2.54
CA GLU A 33 -1.76 -15.42 2.31
C GLU A 33 -1.81 -14.61 3.61
N LEU A 34 -0.67 -14.01 3.96
CA LEU A 34 -0.52 -13.14 5.11
C LEU A 34 -0.47 -11.69 4.66
N ASP A 35 -1.53 -10.95 5.00
CA ASP A 35 -1.61 -9.51 4.80
C ASP A 35 -0.90 -8.74 5.93
N LEU A 36 0.43 -8.79 5.92
CA LEU A 36 1.25 -8.01 6.83
C LEU A 36 1.44 -6.56 6.35
N LEU A 37 1.18 -6.27 5.08
CA LEU A 37 1.23 -4.91 4.57
C LEU A 37 0.12 -4.06 5.19
N ALA A 38 -1.11 -4.56 5.27
CA ALA A 38 -2.23 -3.88 5.94
C ALA A 38 -1.92 -3.54 7.39
N VAL A 39 -1.22 -4.43 8.12
CA VAL A 39 -0.79 -4.16 9.50
C VAL A 39 0.19 -2.99 9.56
N VAL A 40 1.12 -2.90 8.60
CA VAL A 40 2.06 -1.77 8.50
C VAL A 40 1.31 -0.49 8.16
N LEU A 41 0.39 -0.54 7.19
CA LEU A 41 -0.46 0.60 6.80
C LEU A 41 -1.31 1.10 7.97
N ASP A 42 -1.88 0.20 8.78
CA ASP A 42 -2.60 0.56 10.01
C ASP A 42 -1.66 1.26 11.01
N ALA A 43 -0.46 0.72 11.19
CA ALA A 43 0.50 1.25 12.15
C ALA A 43 1.04 2.65 11.78
N VAL A 44 1.09 2.98 10.48
CA VAL A 44 1.46 4.31 9.99
C VAL A 44 0.26 5.26 9.82
N GLY A 45 -0.96 4.81 10.14
CA GLY A 45 -2.16 5.66 10.15
C GLY A 45 -2.88 5.82 8.81
N ILE A 46 -2.69 4.88 7.88
CA ILE A 46 -3.47 4.82 6.64
C ILE A 46 -4.89 4.35 6.96
N PRO A 47 -5.94 5.06 6.50
CA PRO A 47 -7.33 4.63 6.71
C PRO A 47 -7.63 3.25 6.08
N ALA A 48 -8.73 2.64 6.50
CA ALA A 48 -9.23 1.42 5.88
C ALA A 48 -9.61 1.66 4.41
N ASP A 49 -9.56 0.60 3.61
CA ASP A 49 -10.01 0.67 2.21
C ASP A 49 -11.52 0.96 2.15
N ASN A 50 -11.92 1.97 1.38
CA ASN A 50 -13.32 2.32 1.17
C ASN A 50 -13.77 2.23 -0.31
N THR A 51 -12.96 1.58 -1.15
CA THR A 51 -13.17 1.50 -2.61
C THR A 51 -14.58 0.97 -2.95
N LEU A 52 -15.04 -0.09 -2.28
CA LEU A 52 -16.37 -0.66 -2.55
C LEU A 52 -17.53 0.27 -2.15
N GLU A 53 -17.36 1.03 -1.06
CA GLU A 53 -18.33 2.04 -0.65
C GLU A 53 -18.41 3.17 -1.69
N GLN A 54 -17.24 3.64 -2.16
CA GLN A 54 -17.13 4.69 -3.17
C GLN A 54 -17.70 4.24 -4.53
N ILE A 55 -17.46 2.99 -4.95
CA ILE A 55 -18.08 2.39 -6.14
C ILE A 55 -19.60 2.35 -5.98
N GLY A 56 -20.12 1.99 -4.80
CA GLY A 56 -21.55 1.98 -4.53
C GLY A 56 -22.20 3.37 -4.64
N LYS A 57 -21.49 4.42 -4.22
CA LYS A 57 -21.98 5.82 -4.25
C LYS A 57 -21.87 6.47 -5.62
N TYR A 58 -20.74 6.31 -6.30
CA TYR A 58 -20.37 7.09 -7.49
C TYR A 58 -20.26 6.26 -8.77
N GLY A 59 -20.39 4.93 -8.67
CA GLY A 59 -20.25 4.00 -9.78
C GLY A 59 -18.79 3.72 -10.15
N TYR A 60 -18.58 2.67 -10.94
CA TYR A 60 -17.25 2.14 -11.29
C TYR A 60 -16.35 3.12 -12.05
N GLY A 61 -16.93 4.14 -12.71
CA GLY A 61 -16.17 5.16 -13.46
C GLY A 61 -15.80 6.41 -12.67
N GLY A 62 -16.44 6.68 -11.52
CA GLY A 62 -16.29 7.95 -10.81
C GLY A 62 -15.71 7.85 -9.40
N TRP A 63 -15.52 6.64 -8.87
CA TRP A 63 -15.05 6.43 -7.50
C TRP A 63 -13.58 6.81 -7.29
N LEU A 64 -12.71 6.60 -8.29
CA LEU A 64 -11.27 6.81 -8.16
C LEU A 64 -10.90 8.31 -8.08
N ASP A 65 -11.77 9.17 -8.60
CA ASP A 65 -11.58 10.62 -8.61
C ASP A 65 -12.07 11.30 -7.32
N GLN A 66 -12.70 10.54 -6.40
CA GLN A 66 -13.18 11.12 -5.16
C GLN A 66 -12.01 11.39 -4.21
N PRO A 67 -11.95 12.58 -3.60
CA PRO A 67 -10.85 12.99 -2.74
C PRO A 67 -10.74 12.16 -1.44
N ASP A 68 -11.84 11.54 -1.02
CA ASP A 68 -11.92 10.69 0.16
C ASP A 68 -11.75 9.19 -0.16
N THR A 69 -11.46 8.82 -1.41
CA THR A 69 -11.18 7.43 -1.79
C THR A 69 -9.81 6.99 -1.28
N VAL A 70 -9.80 5.92 -0.49
CA VAL A 70 -8.61 5.24 -0.01
C VAL A 70 -8.63 3.80 -0.54
N SER A 71 -7.69 3.50 -1.44
CA SER A 71 -7.50 2.17 -2.01
C SER A 71 -6.20 1.55 -1.49
N ARG A 72 -6.30 0.52 -0.65
CA ARG A 72 -5.13 -0.21 -0.14
C ARG A 72 -4.49 -1.08 -1.21
N ALA A 73 -5.26 -1.51 -2.21
CA ALA A 73 -4.74 -2.21 -3.39
C ALA A 73 -3.67 -1.39 -4.13
N TRP A 74 -3.79 -0.07 -4.16
CA TRP A 74 -2.75 0.77 -4.78
C TRP A 74 -1.43 0.73 -3.99
N TYR A 75 -1.46 0.75 -2.66
CA TYR A 75 -0.27 0.60 -1.84
C TYR A 75 0.44 -0.75 -2.06
N TYR A 76 -0.33 -1.80 -2.35
CA TYR A 76 0.20 -3.09 -2.77
C TYR A 76 0.95 -3.00 -4.10
N ASP A 77 0.35 -2.37 -5.11
CA ASP A 77 0.99 -2.20 -6.42
C ASP A 77 2.28 -1.37 -6.31
N GLU A 78 2.25 -0.28 -5.54
CA GLU A 78 3.44 0.54 -5.26
C GLU A 78 4.52 -0.25 -4.52
N PHE A 79 4.14 -1.05 -3.52
CA PHE A 79 5.08 -1.92 -2.82
C PHE A 79 5.77 -2.89 -3.78
N GLN A 80 5.02 -3.56 -4.65
CA GLN A 80 5.59 -4.48 -5.65
C GLN A 80 6.46 -3.76 -6.68
N ALA A 81 6.16 -2.50 -7.02
CA ALA A 81 6.94 -1.71 -7.95
C ALA A 81 8.28 -1.24 -7.36
N GLN A 82 8.29 -0.86 -6.07
CA GLN A 82 9.44 -0.30 -5.38
C GLN A 82 10.35 -1.36 -4.75
N VAL A 83 9.76 -2.44 -4.21
CA VAL A 83 10.50 -3.50 -3.51
C VAL A 83 10.73 -4.69 -4.43
N LYS A 84 11.92 -4.74 -5.01
CA LYS A 84 12.30 -5.79 -5.99
C LYS A 84 12.96 -6.98 -5.33
N GLN A 85 13.86 -6.71 -4.39
CA GLN A 85 14.70 -7.73 -3.76
C GLN A 85 14.39 -7.88 -2.27
N GLY A 86 13.59 -7.00 -1.68
CA GLY A 86 13.29 -7.03 -0.25
C GLY A 86 14.50 -6.67 0.61
N ARG A 87 15.39 -5.83 0.07
CA ARG A 87 16.53 -5.28 0.81
C ARG A 87 16.04 -4.26 1.82
N ASP A 88 16.79 -4.11 2.91
CA ASP A 88 16.38 -3.24 4.01
C ASP A 88 16.21 -1.79 3.52
N GLU A 89 17.09 -1.31 2.62
CA GLU A 89 17.00 0.04 2.05
C GLU A 89 15.76 0.24 1.16
N GLU A 90 15.29 -0.79 0.46
CA GLU A 90 14.07 -0.72 -0.36
C GLU A 90 12.82 -0.66 0.51
N LEU A 91 12.83 -1.42 1.60
CA LEU A 91 11.73 -1.48 2.57
C LEU A 91 11.65 -0.19 3.39
N GLU A 92 12.81 0.35 3.80
CA GLU A 92 12.94 1.65 4.45
C GLU A 92 12.42 2.76 3.54
N ALA A 93 12.90 2.84 2.30
CA ALA A 93 12.47 3.87 1.35
C ALA A 93 10.95 3.79 1.07
N TYR A 94 10.38 2.59 0.95
CA TYR A 94 8.94 2.42 0.83
C TYR A 94 8.20 2.92 2.07
N LEU A 95 8.64 2.52 3.26
CA LEU A 95 8.01 2.93 4.53
C LEU A 95 8.05 4.45 4.71
N GLU A 96 9.20 5.07 4.47
CA GLU A 96 9.36 6.53 4.47
C GLU A 96 8.42 7.20 3.46
N GLY A 97 8.36 6.67 2.22
CA GLY A 97 7.48 7.18 1.18
C GLY A 97 6.00 7.13 1.56
N VAL A 98 5.55 6.04 2.18
CA VAL A 98 4.18 5.88 2.69
C VAL A 98 3.90 6.86 3.82
N ILE A 99 4.81 6.98 4.80
CA ILE A 99 4.66 7.93 5.92
C ILE A 99 4.57 9.36 5.40
N LEU A 100 5.45 9.73 4.47
CA LEU A 100 5.47 11.07 3.89
C LEU A 100 4.17 11.34 3.12
N THR A 101 3.79 10.45 2.22
CA THR A 101 2.59 10.59 1.38
C THR A 101 1.32 10.67 2.22
N SER A 102 1.17 9.79 3.22
CA SER A 102 0.03 9.79 4.13
C SER A 102 -0.04 11.04 5.00
N THR A 103 1.10 11.47 5.53
CA THR A 103 1.19 12.71 6.32
C THR A 103 0.81 13.92 5.46
N PHE A 104 1.29 14.02 4.22
CA PHE A 104 0.90 15.11 3.31
C PHE A 104 -0.58 15.04 2.92
N GLN A 105 -1.12 13.86 2.60
CA GLN A 105 -2.54 13.70 2.27
C GLN A 105 -3.45 14.09 3.45
N HIS A 106 -3.07 13.73 4.67
CA HIS A 106 -3.80 14.08 5.89
C HIS A 106 -3.68 15.57 6.23
N LEU A 107 -2.47 16.16 6.12
CA LEU A 107 -2.26 17.59 6.38
C LEU A 107 -2.94 18.49 5.34
N LEU A 108 -3.17 18.01 4.12
CA LEU A 108 -3.84 18.75 3.04
C LEU A 108 -5.37 18.53 3.00
N ASN A 109 -5.97 17.97 4.04
CA ASN A 109 -7.41 17.67 4.11
C ASN A 109 -7.93 16.85 2.92
N GLY A 110 -7.24 15.76 2.54
CA GLY A 110 -7.71 14.86 1.47
C GLY A 110 -7.68 15.47 0.06
N LYS A 111 -7.11 16.66 -0.13
CA LYS A 111 -6.79 17.16 -1.47
C LYS A 111 -5.53 16.47 -1.96
N ARG A 112 -5.71 15.38 -2.71
CA ARG A 112 -4.67 14.74 -3.53
C ARG A 112 -3.86 15.85 -4.22
N ILE A 113 -2.56 15.92 -3.96
CA ILE A 113 -1.68 16.80 -4.75
C ILE A 113 -1.72 16.22 -6.15
N GLU A 114 -2.45 16.88 -7.06
CA GLU A 114 -2.29 16.62 -8.48
C GLU A 114 -0.81 16.86 -8.79
N ALA A 115 -0.09 15.78 -9.10
CA ALA A 115 1.29 15.80 -9.57
C ALA A 115 1.36 16.39 -11.00
N ALA A 116 0.76 17.56 -11.20
CA ALA A 116 0.68 18.27 -12.47
C ALA A 116 1.63 19.49 -12.54
N LEU A 117 2.48 19.73 -11.54
CA LEU A 117 3.34 20.93 -11.50
C LEU A 117 4.82 20.67 -11.18
N ILE A 118 5.35 19.50 -11.57
CA ILE A 118 6.81 19.33 -11.74
C ILE A 118 7.10 19.23 -13.23
N ASN A 119 6.76 20.30 -13.98
CA ASN A 119 7.23 20.64 -15.34
C ASN A 119 6.54 21.94 -15.82
N ALA A 120 6.56 22.99 -14.99
CA ALA A 120 6.19 24.35 -15.39
C ALA A 120 7.38 25.29 -15.13
#